data_AF-A0A0Q9MQS7-F1
#
_entry.id   AF-A0A0Q9MQS7-F1
#
_cell.length_a   1.000
_cell.length_b   1.000
_cell.length_c   1.000
_cell.angle_alpha   90.00
_cell.angle_beta   90.00
_cell.angle_gamma   90.00
#
_symmetry.space_group_name_H-M   'P 1'
#
loop_
_entity.id
_entity.type
_entity.pdbx_description
1 polymer ?
#
loop_
_entity_poly.entity_id
_entity_poly.type
_entity_poly.pdbx_seq_one_letter_code
_entity_poly.pdbx_strand_id
1 'polypeptide(L)'
;MNVVLWIITAVLALLFLAAGTMKIAQPKAKLAAAGQGWVEDFSDGAVKRIGALEILGALGLVLPALLHTATVLVSTAAAGLFLLMAGAAITHSRRHETPNVIINLVLGILAAGVAIARFGPYGL
;
A
#
# COMPACT_ATOMS: atom_id res chain seq x y z
N MET A 1 -12.93 -4.84 20.04
CA MET A 1 -11.82 -3.93 19.68
C MET A 1 -10.52 -4.72 19.62
N ASN A 2 -10.04 -5.09 18.44
CA ASN A 2 -8.80 -5.87 18.32
C ASN A 2 -7.62 -4.90 18.16
N VAL A 3 -6.91 -4.63 19.27
CA VAL A 3 -5.79 -3.67 19.33
C VAL A 3 -4.71 -4.01 18.30
N VAL A 4 -4.46 -5.31 18.08
CA VAL A 4 -3.47 -5.79 17.10
C VAL A 4 -3.85 -5.35 15.67
N LEU A 5 -5.10 -5.52 15.27
CA LEU A 5 -5.55 -5.09 13.93
C LEU A 5 -5.45 -3.58 13.74
N TRP A 6 -5.73 -2.79 14.78
CA TRP A 6 -5.57 -1.34 14.72
C TRP A 6 -4.11 -0.92 14.58
N ILE A 7 -3.20 -1.56 15.31
CA ILE A 7 -1.75 -1.32 15.16
C ILE A 7 -1.30 -1.64 13.75
N ILE A 8 -1.67 -2.82 13.21
CA ILE A 8 -1.31 -3.20 11.84
C ILE A 8 -1.87 -2.20 10.83
N THR A 9 -3.14 -1.82 10.98
CA THR A 9 -3.81 -0.87 10.07
C THR A 9 -3.14 0.50 10.10
N ALA A 10 -2.79 0.99 11.29
CA ALA A 10 -2.11 2.28 11.46
C ALA A 10 -0.70 2.26 10.84
N VAL A 11 0.06 1.19 11.07
CA VAL A 11 1.39 1.02 10.47
C VAL A 11 1.30 0.97 8.94
N LEU A 12 0.39 0.17 8.39
CA LEU A 12 0.18 0.10 6.93
C LEU A 12 -0.21 1.46 6.37
N ALA A 13 -1.14 2.17 7.00
CA ALA A 13 -1.57 3.48 6.54
C ALA A 13 -0.42 4.49 6.53
N LEU A 14 0.39 4.55 7.58
CA LEU A 14 1.55 5.44 7.64
C LEU A 14 2.60 5.10 6.57
N LEU A 15 2.92 3.80 6.40
CA LEU A 15 3.88 3.36 5.40
C LEU A 15 3.42 3.70 3.97
N PHE A 16 2.17 3.42 3.63
CA PHE A 16 1.62 3.71 2.31
C PHE A 16 1.43 5.20 2.06
N LEU A 17 1.07 5.98 3.09
CA LEU A 17 0.99 7.43 2.97
C LEU A 17 2.38 8.02 2.70
N ALA A 18 3.41 7.59 3.44
CA ALA A 18 4.79 8.03 3.23
C ALA A 18 5.33 7.61 1.86
N ALA A 19 5.13 6.34 1.47
CA ALA A 19 5.57 5.84 0.17
C ALA A 19 4.87 6.55 -1.00
N GLY A 20 3.55 6.73 -0.90
CA GLY A 20 2.76 7.36 -1.96
C GLY A 20 3.06 8.85 -2.09
N THR A 21 3.20 9.56 -0.97
CA THR A 21 3.61 10.99 -0.98
C THR A 21 4.99 11.17 -1.57
N MET A 22 5.95 10.28 -1.25
CA MET A 22 7.28 10.30 -1.86
C MET A 22 7.21 10.11 -3.39
N LYS A 23 6.40 9.15 -3.88
CA LYS A 23 6.25 8.89 -5.32
C LYS A 23 5.61 10.05 -6.08
N ILE A 24 4.73 10.83 -5.44
CA ILE A 24 4.10 12.01 -6.07
C ILE A 24 5.01 13.24 -5.99
N ALA A 25 5.66 13.45 -4.85
CA ALA A 25 6.41 14.67 -4.56
C ALA A 25 7.81 14.69 -5.20
N GLN A 26 8.40 13.53 -5.47
CA GLN A 26 9.75 13.45 -6.01
C GLN A 26 9.74 13.16 -7.52
N PRO A 27 10.64 13.80 -8.29
CA PRO A 27 10.83 13.45 -9.70
C PRO A 27 11.32 12.00 -9.87
N LYS A 28 10.90 11.34 -10.96
CA LYS A 28 11.33 9.98 -11.32
C LYS A 28 12.84 9.77 -11.21
N ALA A 29 13.66 10.70 -11.68
CA ALA A 29 15.12 10.60 -11.62
C ALA A 29 15.66 10.49 -10.17
N LYS A 30 15.03 11.21 -9.23
CA LYS A 30 15.43 11.17 -7.82
C LYS A 30 14.97 9.87 -7.15
N LEU A 31 13.82 9.32 -7.54
CA LEU A 31 13.36 8.01 -7.09
C LEU A 31 14.29 6.89 -7.57
N ALA A 32 14.71 6.94 -8.85
CA ALA A 32 15.67 6.00 -9.40
C ALA A 32 17.01 6.05 -8.62
N ALA A 33 17.53 7.26 -8.38
CA ALA A 33 18.75 7.47 -7.61
C ALA A 33 18.63 7.01 -6.14
N ALA A 34 17.43 7.00 -5.57
CA ALA A 34 17.15 6.50 -4.22
C ALA A 34 16.99 4.97 -4.15
N GLY A 35 17.35 4.24 -5.21
CA GLY A 35 17.27 2.78 -5.27
C GLY A 35 15.93 2.23 -5.76
N GLN A 36 15.01 3.07 -6.22
CA GLN A 36 13.75 2.63 -6.84
C GLN A 36 13.91 2.42 -8.35
N GLY A 37 14.89 1.60 -8.78
CA GLY A 37 15.21 1.43 -10.20
C GLY A 37 14.04 1.01 -11.10
N TRP A 38 13.01 0.36 -10.54
CA TRP A 38 11.77 0.02 -11.25
C TRP A 38 11.10 1.23 -11.91
N VAL A 39 11.27 2.45 -11.36
CA VAL A 39 10.65 3.66 -11.93
C VAL A 39 11.16 3.95 -13.34
N GLU A 40 12.35 3.45 -13.72
CA GLU A 40 12.94 3.63 -15.04
C GLU A 40 12.10 2.97 -16.15
N ASP A 41 11.50 1.80 -15.86
CA ASP A 41 10.68 1.04 -16.80
C ASP A 41 9.28 1.64 -17.01
N PHE A 42 8.86 2.58 -16.15
CA PHE A 42 7.53 3.17 -16.16
C PHE A 42 7.56 4.66 -16.50
N SER A 43 6.48 5.18 -17.09
CA SER A 43 6.35 6.63 -17.29
C SER A 43 6.21 7.37 -15.95
N ASP A 44 6.63 8.62 -15.88
CA ASP A 44 6.47 9.47 -14.68
C ASP A 44 5.00 9.52 -14.23
N GLY A 45 4.07 9.61 -15.19
CA GLY A 45 2.64 9.55 -14.91
C GLY A 45 2.19 8.23 -14.29
N ALA A 46 2.76 7.10 -14.68
CA ALA A 46 2.45 5.80 -14.07
C ALA A 46 2.95 5.72 -12.62
N VAL A 47 4.17 6.20 -12.35
CA VAL A 47 4.74 6.26 -10.98
C VAL A 47 3.87 7.13 -10.07
N LYS A 48 3.42 8.29 -10.56
CA LYS A 48 2.52 9.19 -9.82
C LYS A 48 1.15 8.59 -9.58
N ARG A 49 0.58 7.87 -10.56
CA ARG A 49 -0.69 7.13 -10.37
C ARG A 49 -0.55 6.06 -9.29
N ILE A 50 0.55 5.31 -9.27
CA ILE A 50 0.82 4.33 -8.20
C ILE A 50 0.88 5.04 -6.84
N GLY A 51 1.62 6.15 -6.74
CA GLY A 51 1.68 6.93 -5.51
C GLY A 51 0.32 7.45 -5.05
N ALA A 52 -0.52 7.90 -5.98
CA ALA A 52 -1.89 8.33 -5.67
C ALA A 52 -2.76 7.19 -5.14
N LEU A 53 -2.65 6.00 -5.74
CA LEU A 53 -3.37 4.81 -5.27
C LEU A 53 -2.92 4.37 -3.87
N GLU A 54 -1.63 4.48 -3.56
CA GLU A 54 -1.11 4.19 -2.21
C GLU A 54 -1.66 5.16 -1.17
N ILE A 55 -1.70 6.46 -1.47
CA ILE A 55 -2.30 7.47 -0.59
C ILE A 55 -3.79 7.20 -0.40
N LEU A 56 -4.52 6.93 -1.49
CA LEU A 56 -5.95 6.63 -1.41
C LEU A 56 -6.21 5.36 -0.59
N GLY A 57 -5.38 4.33 -0.73
CA GLY A 57 -5.43 3.13 0.09
C GLY A 57 -5.18 3.44 1.58
N ALA A 58 -4.14 4.22 1.89
CA ALA A 58 -3.84 4.64 3.27
C ALA A 58 -4.98 5.43 3.90
N LEU A 59 -5.56 6.39 3.17
CA LEU A 59 -6.70 7.17 3.62
C LEU A 59 -7.96 6.30 3.78
N GLY A 60 -8.19 5.37 2.86
CA GLY A 60 -9.28 4.40 2.91
C GLY A 60 -9.18 3.42 4.09
N LEU A 61 -7.97 3.14 4.59
CA LEU A 61 -7.77 2.35 5.80
C LEU A 61 -8.15 3.10 7.09
N VAL A 62 -7.98 4.42 7.12
CA VAL A 62 -8.04 5.22 8.36
C VAL A 62 -9.33 6.04 8.45
N LEU A 63 -9.69 6.80 7.41
CA LEU A 63 -10.80 7.75 7.46
C LEU A 63 -12.15 7.08 7.73
N PRO A 64 -12.56 6.01 7.02
CA PRO A 64 -13.86 5.38 7.28
C PRO A 64 -13.95 4.78 8.68
N ALA A 65 -12.82 4.31 9.22
CA ALA A 65 -12.74 3.74 10.56
C ALA A 65 -12.84 4.81 11.66
N LEU A 66 -12.24 5.98 11.46
CA LEU A 66 -12.32 7.10 12.41
C LEU A 66 -13.68 7.80 12.38
N LEU A 67 -14.25 7.97 11.17
CA LEU A 67 -15.52 8.65 10.96
C LEU A 67 -16.73 7.74 11.18
N HIS A 68 -16.52 6.46 11.49
CA HIS A 68 -17.56 5.43 11.62
C HIS A 68 -18.57 5.44 10.44
N THR A 69 -18.09 5.79 9.25
CA THR A 69 -18.91 6.00 8.06
C THR A 69 -18.38 5.12 6.94
N ALA A 70 -19.27 4.35 6.31
CA ALA A 70 -18.94 3.47 5.19
C ALA A 70 -17.72 2.57 5.48
N THR A 71 -17.70 1.93 6.65
CA THR A 71 -16.57 1.15 7.17
C THR A 71 -16.13 -0.04 6.28
N VAL A 72 -17.02 -0.49 5.38
CA VAL A 72 -16.70 -1.43 4.30
C VAL A 72 -15.54 -0.93 3.42
N LEU A 73 -15.34 0.38 3.30
CA LEU A 73 -14.23 0.95 2.54
C LEU A 73 -12.87 0.53 3.07
N VAL A 74 -12.74 0.29 4.38
CA VAL A 74 -11.48 -0.16 4.99
C VAL A 74 -11.05 -1.50 4.41
N SER A 75 -11.98 -2.44 4.30
CA SER A 75 -11.73 -3.76 3.77
C SER A 75 -11.38 -3.70 2.27
N THR A 76 -12.08 -2.85 1.50
CA THR A 76 -11.77 -2.66 0.08
C THR A 76 -10.43 -1.95 -0.15
N ALA A 77 -10.08 -0.98 0.70
CA ALA A 77 -8.79 -0.28 0.63
C ALA A 77 -7.63 -1.21 0.95
N ALA A 78 -7.79 -2.06 1.97
CA ALA A 78 -6.83 -3.11 2.30
C ALA A 78 -6.64 -4.10 1.13
N ALA A 79 -7.74 -4.51 0.47
CA ALA A 79 -7.68 -5.38 -0.70
C ALA A 79 -6.98 -4.69 -1.90
N GLY A 80 -7.25 -3.41 -2.13
CA GLY A 80 -6.59 -2.61 -3.16
C GLY A 80 -5.09 -2.48 -2.93
N LEU A 81 -4.67 -2.24 -1.69
CA LEU A 81 -3.25 -2.21 -1.31
C LEU A 81 -2.58 -3.58 -1.50
N PHE A 82 -3.26 -4.67 -1.17
CA PHE A 82 -2.77 -6.02 -1.46
C PHE A 82 -2.53 -6.23 -2.96
N LEU A 83 -3.48 -5.85 -3.82
CA LEU A 83 -3.33 -5.96 -5.27
C LEU A 83 -2.16 -5.11 -5.80
N LEU A 84 -1.97 -3.91 -5.25
CA LEU A 84 -0.82 -3.05 -5.56
C LEU A 84 0.50 -3.74 -5.20
N MET A 85 0.58 -4.34 -4.01
CA MET A 85 1.77 -5.06 -3.55
C MET A 85 2.04 -6.33 -4.36
N ALA A 86 0.99 -7.04 -4.79
CA ALA A 86 1.14 -8.18 -5.69
C ALA A 86 1.74 -7.75 -7.04
N GLY A 87 1.24 -6.66 -7.63
CA GLY A 87 1.81 -6.07 -8.84
C GLY A 87 3.27 -5.65 -8.67
N ALA A 88 3.58 -4.98 -7.55
CA ALA A 88 4.94 -4.58 -7.22
C ALA A 88 5.88 -5.79 -7.05
N ALA A 89 5.46 -6.83 -6.33
CA ALA A 89 6.22 -8.06 -6.15
C ALA A 89 6.55 -8.74 -7.49
N ILE A 90 5.60 -8.76 -8.44
CA ILE A 90 5.84 -9.28 -9.79
C ILE A 90 6.88 -8.43 -10.54
N THR A 91 6.77 -7.09 -10.50
CA THR A 91 7.73 -6.19 -11.14
C THR A 91 9.14 -6.38 -10.56
N HIS A 92 9.28 -6.41 -9.24
CA HIS A 92 10.58 -6.59 -8.59
C HIS A 92 11.16 -8.00 -8.78
N SER A 93 10.30 -9.03 -8.89
CA SER A 93 10.74 -10.38 -9.21
C SER A 93 11.33 -10.48 -10.61
N ARG A 94 10.72 -9.80 -11.60
CA ARG A 94 11.25 -9.72 -12.98
C ARG A 94 12.59 -8.98 -13.05
N ARG A 95 12.87 -8.07 -12.13
CA ARG A 95 14.13 -7.32 -12.02
C ARG A 95 15.17 -8.00 -11.14
N HIS A 96 14.88 -9.21 -10.61
CA HIS A 96 15.75 -9.92 -9.66
C HIS A 96 16.08 -9.13 -8.38
N GLU A 97 15.19 -8.21 -7.98
CA GLU A 97 15.33 -7.39 -6.77
C GLU A 97 14.70 -8.10 -5.57
N THR A 98 15.29 -9.22 -5.14
CA THR A 98 14.77 -10.09 -4.07
C THR A 98 14.38 -9.36 -2.78
N PRO A 99 15.14 -8.36 -2.27
CA PRO A 99 14.75 -7.63 -1.06
C PRO A 99 13.41 -6.89 -1.21
N ASN A 100 13.17 -6.26 -2.37
CA ASN A 100 11.95 -5.51 -2.63
C ASN A 100 10.75 -6.47 -2.78
N VAL A 101 10.96 -7.66 -3.35
CA VAL A 101 9.93 -8.71 -3.40
C VAL A 101 9.48 -9.10 -1.99
N ILE A 102 10.43 -9.32 -1.08
CA ILE A 102 10.13 -9.71 0.31
C ILE A 102 9.32 -8.60 1.02
N ILE A 103 9.74 -7.34 0.89
CA ILE A 103 9.01 -6.20 1.48
C ILE A 103 7.58 -6.14 0.96
N ASN A 104 7.38 -6.24 -0.35
CA ASN A 104 6.05 -6.20 -0.95
C ASN A 104 5.19 -7.40 -0.52
N LEU A 105 5.78 -8.59 -0.39
CA LEU A 105 5.05 -9.76 0.11
C LEU A 105 4.61 -9.56 1.56
N VAL A 106 5.49 -9.06 2.44
CA VAL A 106 5.13 -8.80 3.84
C VAL A 106 4.02 -7.75 3.94
N LEU A 107 4.16 -6.62 3.25
CA LEU A 107 3.13 -5.58 3.23
C LEU A 107 1.82 -6.07 2.62
N GLY A 108 1.90 -6.87 1.56
CA GLY A 108 0.75 -7.50 0.92
C GLY A 108 0.03 -8.47 1.86
N ILE A 109 0.76 -9.36 2.53
CA ILE A 109 0.17 -10.32 3.50
C ILE A 109 -0.51 -9.58 4.65
N LEU A 110 0.11 -8.52 5.18
CA LEU A 110 -0.50 -7.70 6.22
C LEU A 110 -1.79 -7.01 5.71
N ALA A 111 -1.76 -6.44 4.50
CA ALA A 111 -2.94 -5.82 3.89
C ALA A 111 -4.06 -6.84 3.64
N ALA A 112 -3.74 -8.03 3.14
CA ALA A 112 -4.70 -9.13 2.97
C ALA A 112 -5.28 -9.58 4.32
N GLY A 113 -4.45 -9.69 5.35
CA GLY A 113 -4.89 -10.01 6.71
C GLY A 113 -5.87 -8.98 7.27
N VAL A 114 -5.61 -7.69 7.06
CA VAL A 114 -6.55 -6.61 7.42
C VAL A 114 -7.84 -6.72 6.61
N ALA A 115 -7.77 -6.95 5.29
CA ALA A 115 -8.94 -7.09 4.44
C ALA A 115 -9.83 -8.25 4.91
N ILE A 116 -9.26 -9.44 5.11
CA ILE A 116 -9.99 -10.63 5.57
C ILE A 116 -10.59 -10.42 6.95
N ALA A 117 -9.81 -9.87 7.90
CA ALA A 117 -10.29 -9.63 9.25
C ALA A 117 -11.47 -8.65 9.28
N ARG A 118 -11.40 -7.58 8.48
CA ARG A 118 -12.44 -6.54 8.40
C ARG A 118 -13.65 -6.92 7.55
N PHE A 119 -13.49 -7.80 6.54
CA PHE A 119 -14.62 -8.42 5.84
C PHE A 119 -15.31 -9.52 6.66
N GLY A 120 -14.56 -10.19 7.54
CA GLY A 120 -15.04 -11.31 8.33
C GLY A 120 -15.39 -10.93 9.78
N PRO A 121 -14.90 -11.69 10.79
CA PRO A 121 -15.40 -11.63 12.16
C PRO A 121 -15.09 -10.33 12.91
N TYR A 122 -14.26 -9.44 12.34
CA TYR A 122 -13.87 -8.16 12.96
C TYR A 122 -14.31 -6.95 12.11
N GLY A 123 -15.52 -7.01 11.56
CA GLY A 123 -16.21 -5.84 11.01
C GLY A 123 -16.09 -4.63 11.96
N LEU A 124 -15.88 -3.46 11.38
CA LEU A 124 -15.76 -2.18 12.09
C LEU A 124 -17.11 -1.70 12.62
#